data_AF-A0A927V9I5-F1
#
_entry.id   AF-A0A927V9I5-F1
#
_cell.length_a   1.000
_cell.length_b   1.000
_cell.length_c   1.000
_cell.angle_alpha   90.00
_cell.angle_beta   90.00
_cell.angle_gamma   90.00
#
_symmetry.space_group_name_H-M   'P 1'
#
loop_
_entity.id
_entity.type
_entity.pdbx_description
1 polymer ?
#
loop_
_entity_poly.entity_id
_entity_poly.type
_entity_poly.pdbx_seq_one_letter_code
_entity_poly.pdbx_strand_id
1 'polypeptide(L)'
;MATPKFYGKPDGTPFGAIALTEGTETVLPKTPQNEYRVDGKIVSEWKLVLVSTTKDTIIGDADYFTALQNIEKYALDSKKDSVLVKGLSLSELESLRG
;
A
#
# COMPACT_ATOMS: atom_id res chain seq x y z
N MET A 1 2.97 -11.68 0.65
CA MET A 1 1.98 -10.69 1.11
C MET A 1 2.72 -9.52 1.71
N ALA A 2 2.38 -8.29 1.32
CA ALA A 2 3.05 -7.11 1.86
C ALA A 2 2.77 -7.00 3.36
N THR A 3 3.81 -6.75 4.16
CA THR A 3 3.67 -6.60 5.62
C THR A 3 3.39 -5.15 5.96
N PRO A 4 2.22 -4.82 6.55
CA PRO A 4 1.95 -3.45 6.97
C PRO A 4 2.82 -3.01 8.14
N LYS A 5 3.08 -1.71 8.20
CA LYS A 5 3.62 -1.01 9.36
C LYS A 5 2.55 -0.11 9.94
N PHE A 6 2.56 0.07 11.26
CA PHE A 6 1.56 0.88 11.96
C PHE A 6 2.23 2.03 12.70
N TYR A 7 1.56 3.16 12.72
CA TYR A 7 2.06 4.40 13.29
C TYR A 7 0.95 5.11 14.07
N GLY A 8 1.31 5.86 15.10
CA GLY A 8 0.38 6.67 15.88
C GLY A 8 0.33 8.11 15.38
N LYS A 9 -0.87 8.65 15.20
CA LYS A 9 -1.09 10.08 14.94
C LYS A 9 -1.05 10.89 16.25
N PRO A 10 -0.86 12.23 16.19
CA PRO A 10 -0.89 13.08 17.38
C PRO A 10 -2.19 13.00 18.19
N ASP A 11 -3.31 12.64 17.56
CA ASP A 11 -4.61 12.44 18.20
C ASP A 11 -4.75 11.06 18.89
N GLY A 12 -3.71 10.21 18.84
CA GLY A 12 -3.71 8.87 19.42
C GLY A 12 -4.40 7.79 18.57
N THR A 13 -4.84 8.12 17.34
CA THR A 13 -5.40 7.14 16.40
C THR A 13 -4.31 6.49 15.56
N PRO A 14 -4.38 5.17 15.29
CA PRO A 14 -3.41 4.50 14.45
C PRO A 14 -3.68 4.72 12.95
N PHE A 15 -2.63 4.70 12.13
CA PHE A 15 -2.75 4.47 10.69
C PHE A 15 -1.81 3.35 10.24
N GLY A 16 -2.20 2.65 9.18
CA GLY A 16 -1.42 1.59 8.56
C GLY A 16 -0.70 2.09 7.31
N ALA A 17 0.48 1.57 7.03
CA ALA A 17 1.23 1.85 5.82
C ALA A 17 1.71 0.54 5.20
N ILE A 18 1.53 0.40 3.89
CA ILE A 18 2.01 -0.76 3.12
C ILE A 18 2.97 -0.25 2.06
N ALA A 19 4.16 -0.86 1.98
CA ALA A 19 5.15 -0.49 0.98
C ALA A 19 4.85 -1.18 -0.37
N LEU A 20 4.98 -0.41 -1.45
CA LEU A 20 5.03 -0.89 -2.81
C LEU A 20 6.40 -0.54 -3.39
N THR A 21 7.22 -1.57 -3.61
CA THR A 21 8.61 -1.43 -4.03
C THR A 21 8.76 -1.65 -5.52
N GLU A 22 9.49 -0.75 -6.17
CA GLU A 22 9.82 -0.83 -7.60
C GLU A 22 10.39 -2.20 -7.98
N GLY A 23 9.87 -2.74 -9.09
CA GLY A 23 10.28 -4.04 -9.63
C GLY A 23 9.87 -5.26 -8.79
N THR A 24 9.18 -5.07 -7.66
CA THR A 24 8.81 -6.16 -6.75
C THR A 24 7.34 -6.53 -6.92
N GLU A 25 7.06 -7.79 -7.26
CA GLU A 25 5.70 -8.31 -7.23
C GLU A 25 5.15 -8.26 -5.81
N THR A 26 3.96 -7.67 -5.65
CA THR A 26 3.43 -7.34 -4.33
C THR A 26 1.99 -7.81 -4.22
N VAL A 27 1.69 -8.58 -3.18
CA VAL A 27 0.30 -8.94 -2.83
C VAL A 27 -0.22 -7.92 -1.83
N LEU A 28 -1.24 -7.16 -2.25
CA LEU A 28 -1.88 -6.09 -1.50
C LEU A 28 -3.27 -6.54 -0.99
N PRO A 29 -3.61 -6.33 0.30
CA PRO A 29 -4.95 -6.58 0.82
C PRO A 29 -5.96 -5.56 0.27
N LYS A 30 -7.15 -5.99 -0.13
CA LYS A 30 -8.22 -5.10 -0.61
C LYS A 30 -8.95 -4.39 0.52
N THR A 31 -9.07 -5.06 1.67
CA THR A 31 -9.77 -4.55 2.84
C THR A 31 -8.93 -4.68 4.11
N PRO A 32 -7.77 -4.00 4.20
CA PRO A 32 -6.86 -4.14 5.33
C PRO A 32 -7.52 -3.75 6.68
N GLN A 33 -8.50 -2.85 6.67
CA GLN A 33 -9.31 -2.48 7.85
C GLN A 33 -10.07 -3.65 8.50
N ASN A 34 -10.35 -4.73 7.74
CA ASN A 34 -11.03 -5.92 8.25
C ASN A 34 -10.04 -6.91 8.90
N GLU A 35 -8.77 -6.85 8.51
CA GLU A 35 -7.73 -7.80 8.90
C GLU A 35 -6.89 -7.30 10.08
N TYR A 36 -6.59 -6.00 10.12
CA TYR A 36 -5.61 -5.45 11.05
C TYR A 36 -6.24 -4.62 12.17
N ARG A 37 -5.70 -4.81 13.37
CA ARG A 37 -6.03 -4.06 14.59
C ARG A 37 -4.75 -3.65 15.31
N VAL A 38 -4.78 -2.47 15.94
CA VAL A 38 -3.72 -1.98 16.84
C VAL A 38 -4.35 -1.75 18.20
N ASP A 39 -3.89 -2.48 19.22
CA ASP A 39 -4.46 -2.44 20.57
C ASP A 39 -6.00 -2.64 20.60
N GLY A 40 -6.48 -3.56 19.76
CA GLY A 40 -7.91 -3.84 19.58
C GLY A 40 -8.68 -2.79 18.76
N LYS A 41 -8.08 -1.63 18.46
CA LYS A 41 -8.69 -0.57 17.65
C LYS A 41 -8.61 -0.90 16.15
N ILE A 42 -9.66 -0.52 15.43
CA ILE A 42 -9.68 -0.56 13.97
C ILE A 42 -8.69 0.48 13.44
N VAL A 43 -7.90 0.08 12.44
CA VAL A 43 -7.06 1.00 11.66
C VAL A 43 -7.88 1.43 10.45
N SER A 44 -8.44 2.65 10.50
CA SER A 44 -9.29 3.19 9.42
C SER A 44 -8.50 3.88 8.32
N GLU A 45 -7.36 4.49 8.67
CA GLU A 45 -6.51 5.21 7.74
C GLU A 45 -5.38 4.31 7.24
N TRP A 46 -5.22 4.27 5.92
CA TRP A 46 -4.21 3.45 5.25
C TRP A 46 -3.46 4.26 4.20
N LYS A 47 -2.13 4.09 4.21
CA LYS A 47 -1.22 4.71 3.26
C LYS A 47 -0.52 3.65 2.43
N LEU A 48 -0.34 3.94 1.15
CA LEU A 48 0.57 3.20 0.28
C LEU A 48 1.87 3.99 0.16
N VAL A 49 2.98 3.41 0.62
CA VAL A 49 4.32 4.03 0.56
C VAL A 49 5.02 3.55 -0.70
N LEU A 50 5.45 4.47 -1.55
CA LEU A 50 6.08 4.18 -2.83
C LEU A 50 7.60 4.21 -2.67
N VAL A 51 8.25 3.06 -2.89
CA VAL A 51 9.70 2.90 -2.72
C VAL A 51 10.35 2.65 -4.07
N SER A 52 11.27 3.55 -4.47
CA SER A 52 12.05 3.38 -5.70
C SER A 52 13.39 2.76 -5.41
N THR A 53 13.67 1.65 -6.08
CA THR A 53 15.00 1.02 -6.10
C THR A 53 15.92 1.73 -7.08
N THR A 54 15.38 2.33 -8.15
CA THR A 54 16.14 3.15 -9.10
C THR A 54 16.70 4.42 -8.45
N LYS A 55 15.92 5.08 -7.59
CA LYS A 55 16.33 6.31 -6.87
C LYS A 55 16.86 6.06 -5.46
N ASP A 56 16.86 4.80 -5.01
CA ASP A 56 17.24 4.37 -3.66
C ASP A 56 16.58 5.21 -2.55
N THR A 57 15.28 5.48 -2.69
CA THR A 57 14.53 6.33 -1.74
C THR A 57 13.03 6.04 -1.77
N ILE A 58 12.35 6.46 -0.70
CA ILE A 58 10.90 6.67 -0.72
C ILE A 58 10.62 7.85 -1.64
N ILE A 59 9.70 7.67 -2.58
CA ILE A 59 9.37 8.67 -3.59
C ILE A 59 8.02 9.34 -3.36
N GLY A 60 7.28 8.89 -2.35
CA GLY A 60 6.02 9.49 -1.89
C GLY A 60 5.13 8.49 -1.16
N ASP A 61 3.99 8.96 -0.70
CA ASP A 61 2.87 8.14 -0.23
C ASP A 61 1.57 8.55 -0.94
N ALA A 62 0.59 7.67 -0.93
CA ALA A 62 -0.76 7.93 -1.42
C ALA A 62 -1.79 7.35 -0.46
N ASP A 63 -3.03 7.85 -0.55
CA ASP A 63 -4.18 7.17 0.06
C ASP A 63 -4.28 5.74 -0.50
N TYR A 64 -4.33 4.76 0.39
CA TYR A 64 -4.22 3.35 0.01
C TYR A 64 -5.37 2.91 -0.91
N PHE A 65 -6.60 3.32 -0.60
CA PHE A 65 -7.78 2.86 -1.35
C PHE A 65 -7.86 3.52 -2.73
N THR A 66 -7.54 4.80 -2.81
CA THR A 66 -7.42 5.53 -4.08
C THR A 66 -6.30 4.94 -4.95
N ALA A 67 -5.13 4.68 -4.36
CA ALA A 67 -4.02 4.06 -5.08
C ALA A 67 -4.37 2.63 -5.54
N LEU A 68 -5.08 1.86 -4.72
CA LEU A 68 -5.49 0.50 -5.05
C LEU A 68 -6.35 0.45 -6.32
N GLN A 69 -7.31 1.37 -6.48
CA GLN A 69 -8.11 1.48 -7.70
C GLN A 69 -7.24 1.68 -8.95
N ASN A 70 -6.20 2.51 -8.84
CA ASN A 70 -5.26 2.76 -9.94
C ASN A 70 -4.32 1.58 -10.19
N ILE A 71 -4.02 0.79 -9.16
CA ILE A 71 -3.12 -0.36 -9.21
C ILE A 71 -3.77 -1.60 -9.82
N GLU A 72 -5.10 -1.74 -9.75
CA GLU A 72 -5.81 -2.92 -10.29
C GLU A 72 -5.52 -3.16 -11.79
N LYS A 73 -5.23 -2.10 -12.57
CA LYS A 73 -4.82 -2.23 -13.98
C LYS A 73 -3.47 -2.97 -14.18
N TYR A 74 -2.69 -3.10 -13.11
CA TYR A 74 -1.41 -3.80 -13.07
C TYR A 74 -1.50 -5.16 -12.33
N ALA A 75 -2.71 -5.62 -12.03
CA ALA A 75 -2.93 -6.89 -11.37
C ALA A 75 -2.52 -8.07 -12.26
N LEU A 76 -1.75 -9.00 -11.69
CA LEU A 76 -1.46 -10.31 -12.27
C LEU A 76 -2.51 -11.36 -11.85
N ASP A 77 -3.01 -11.25 -10.62
CA ASP A 77 -4.08 -12.07 -10.08
C ASP A 77 -4.91 -11.24 -9.09
N SER A 78 -6.20 -11.54 -8.97
CA SER A 78 -7.12 -10.83 -8.10
C SER A 78 -8.06 -11.82 -7.43
N LYS A 79 -7.98 -11.85 -6.10
CA LYS A 79 -8.84 -12.64 -5.23
C LYS A 79 -9.85 -11.73 -4.52
N LYS A 80 -10.73 -12.35 -3.75
CA LYS A 80 -11.75 -11.66 -2.95
C LYS A 80 -11.10 -10.61 -2.02
N ASP A 81 -10.07 -11.02 -1.28
CA ASP A 81 -9.51 -10.21 -0.20
C ASP A 81 -8.14 -9.58 -0.54
N SER A 82 -7.53 -9.95 -1.68
CA SER A 82 -6.20 -9.49 -2.07
C SER A 82 -6.03 -9.35 -3.58
N VAL A 83 -5.09 -8.53 -4.01
CA VAL A 83 -4.63 -8.42 -5.39
C VAL A 83 -3.12 -8.65 -5.46
N LEU A 84 -2.67 -9.48 -6.40
CA LEU A 84 -1.26 -9.63 -6.75
C LEU A 84 -0.96 -8.65 -7.88
N VAL A 85 0.01 -7.78 -7.66
CA VAL A 85 0.43 -6.74 -8.59
C VAL A 85 1.80 -7.09 -9.14
N LYS A 86 2.00 -6.87 -10.45
CA LYS A 86 3.33 -7.02 -11.06
C LYS A 86 4.34 -6.06 -10.44
N GLY A 87 5.62 -6.35 -10.60
CA GLY A 87 6.67 -5.36 -10.34
C GLY A 87 6.45 -4.10 -11.19
N LEU A 88 6.18 -2.97 -10.54
CA LEU A 88 5.98 -1.69 -11.22
C LEU A 88 7.34 -1.03 -11.50
N SER A 89 7.45 -0.41 -12.67
CA SER A 89 8.57 0.48 -13.00
C SER A 89 8.48 1.79 -12.21
N LEU A 90 9.59 2.54 -12.15
CA LEU A 90 9.60 3.89 -11.58
C LEU A 90 8.45 4.75 -12.12
N SER A 91 8.31 4.88 -13.44
CA SER A 91 7.26 5.73 -14.04
C SER A 91 5.85 5.29 -13.67
N GLU A 92 5.60 3.98 -13.56
CA GLU A 92 4.31 3.45 -13.10
C GLU A 92 4.07 3.79 -11.63
N LEU A 93 5.08 3.66 -10.75
CA LEU A 93 4.97 4.11 -9.35
C LEU A 93 4.73 5.61 -9.24
N GLU A 94 5.42 6.43 -10.04
CA GLU A 94 5.24 7.88 -10.03
C GLU A 94 3.82 8.28 -10.46
N SER A 95 3.18 7.50 -11.34
CA SER A 95 1.79 7.72 -11.74
C SER A 95 0.75 7.43 -10.63
N LEU A 96 1.17 6.77 -9.55
CA LEU A 96 0.32 6.46 -8.40
C LEU A 96 0.36 7.53 -7.31
N ARG A 97 1.23 8.53 -7.44
CA ARG A 97 1.28 9.66 -6.53
C ARG A 97 -0.03 10.45 -6.66
N GLY A 98 -0.69 10.69 -5.53
CA GLY A 98 -1.89 11.53 -5.43
C GLY A 98 -1.53 12.99 -5.22
#